data_AF-A0A8D8DT60-F1
#
_entry.id   AF-A0A8D8DT60-F1
#
_cell.length_a   1.000
_cell.length_b   1.000
_cell.length_c   1.000
_cell.angle_alpha   90.00
_cell.angle_beta   90.00
_cell.angle_gamma   90.00
#
_symmetry.space_group_name_H-M   'P 1'
#
loop_
_entity.id
_entity.type
_entity.pdbx_description
1 polymer ?
#
loop_
_entity_poly.entity_id
_entity_poly.type
_entity_poly.pdbx_seq_one_letter_code
_entity_poly.pdbx_strand_id
1 'polypeptide(L)'
;SDVFCSVPGRLSLLSSTSKYKVTVAEVQRRLSPPECLNASLLGGVLRRAKSKNGGRLLREKLEKIGLNLPAGRRKAANVTLLTSLVEGEAIHLARDFGYVCETEFPARQVAEYLSRQYSEPQESYRRKELLLNTKQITKELMDLLNQDRSPLCNTRPQHILDPSIQRHLTHFSLISHGFGSPAIVAALTAIQNFLNESIKHMDKMYPGNGGSMVTSSLDKSKMDSDKK
;
A
#
# COMPACT_ATOMS: atom_id res chain seq x y z
N SER A 1 6.77 23.42 11.97
CA SER A 1 6.76 22.47 10.84
C SER A 1 7.23 23.19 9.60
N ASP A 2 8.49 23.00 9.23
CA ASP A 2 9.15 23.93 8.32
C ASP A 2 8.98 23.49 6.88
N VAL A 3 8.21 24.27 6.13
CA VAL A 3 7.98 24.06 4.70
C VAL A 3 9.12 24.73 3.94
N PHE A 4 9.81 23.97 3.08
CA PHE A 4 10.86 24.52 2.23
C PHE A 4 10.27 25.29 1.04
N CYS A 5 9.29 24.69 0.35
CA CYS A 5 8.49 25.34 -0.68
C CYS A 5 7.21 24.54 -0.95
N SER A 6 6.32 25.10 -1.76
CA SER A 6 5.20 24.36 -2.35
C SER A 6 5.43 24.17 -3.83
N VAL A 7 5.08 22.99 -4.35
CA VAL A 7 5.28 22.62 -5.75
C VAL A 7 3.97 22.12 -6.36
N PRO A 8 3.69 22.38 -7.64
CA PRO A 8 2.51 21.81 -8.31
C PRO A 8 2.65 20.30 -8.48
N GLY A 9 1.56 19.54 -8.37
CA GLY A 9 1.53 18.11 -8.67
C GLY A 9 1.97 17.82 -10.11
N ARG A 10 2.71 16.72 -10.30
CA ARG A 10 3.08 16.15 -11.60
C ARG A 10 1.91 15.39 -12.21
N LEU A 11 1.11 14.73 -11.37
CA LEU A 11 -0.01 13.89 -11.79
C LEU A 11 -1.37 14.63 -11.78
N SER A 12 -1.35 15.97 -11.70
CA SER A 12 -2.58 16.79 -11.68
C SER A 12 -3.14 16.99 -13.09
N LEU A 13 -4.47 16.85 -13.24
CA LEU A 13 -5.20 17.13 -14.49
C LEU A 13 -5.91 18.48 -14.42
N LEU A 14 -5.63 19.36 -15.40
CA LEU A 14 -6.31 20.64 -15.62
C LEU A 14 -6.50 21.46 -14.32
N SER A 15 -7.75 21.78 -13.98
CA SER A 15 -8.15 22.58 -12.82
C SER A 15 -7.91 21.90 -11.47
N SER A 16 -7.66 20.58 -11.43
CA SER A 16 -7.29 19.84 -10.21
C SER A 16 -5.80 20.00 -9.88
N THR A 17 -5.30 21.25 -9.97
CA THR A 17 -3.90 21.55 -9.69
C THR A 17 -3.64 21.47 -8.19
N SER A 18 -3.32 20.27 -7.71
CA SER A 18 -2.90 20.06 -6.32
C SER A 18 -1.51 20.69 -6.11
N LYS A 19 -1.34 21.40 -5.00
CA LYS A 19 -0.03 21.89 -4.57
C LYS A 19 0.43 21.09 -3.35
N TYR A 20 1.66 20.59 -3.43
CA TYR A 20 2.27 19.77 -2.41
C TYR A 20 3.32 20.58 -1.64
N LYS A 21 3.22 20.54 -0.30
CA LYS A 21 4.22 21.14 0.58
C LYS A 21 5.43 20.22 0.67
N VAL A 22 6.58 20.71 0.21
CA VAL A 22 7.88 20.05 0.40
C VAL A 22 8.45 20.54 1.71
N THR A 23 8.72 19.61 2.62
CA THR A 23 9.21 19.94 3.96
C THR A 23 10.73 20.06 3.98
N VAL A 24 11.27 20.79 4.94
CA VAL A 24 12.73 20.80 5.18
C VAL A 24 13.24 19.39 5.48
N ALA A 25 12.45 18.58 6.20
CA ALA A 25 12.78 17.19 6.50
C ALA A 25 12.86 16.30 5.25
N GLU A 26 11.95 16.48 4.29
CA GLU A 26 12.02 15.78 2.99
C GLU A 26 13.30 16.17 2.23
N VAL A 27 13.61 17.47 2.16
CA VAL A 27 14.84 17.94 1.52
C VAL A 27 16.06 17.32 2.20
N GLN A 28 16.11 17.32 3.54
CA GLN A 28 17.20 16.69 4.29
C GLN A 28 17.35 15.20 3.93
N ARG A 29 16.25 14.45 3.88
CA ARG A 29 16.25 13.02 3.50
C ARG A 29 16.77 12.81 2.09
N ARG A 30 16.31 13.62 1.12
CA ARG A 30 16.74 13.54 -0.29
C ARG A 30 18.23 13.89 -0.47
N LEU A 31 18.79 14.74 0.38
CA LEU A 31 20.22 15.08 0.38
C LEU A 31 21.11 14.04 1.06
N SER A 32 20.52 13.17 1.88
CA SER A 32 21.19 12.12 2.66
C SER A 32 21.03 10.76 1.99
N PRO A 33 21.73 9.70 2.46
CA PRO A 33 21.39 8.34 2.06
C PRO A 33 19.91 8.04 2.33
N PRO A 34 19.23 7.28 1.45
CA PRO A 34 19.80 6.50 0.35
C PRO A 34 19.96 7.23 -0.99
N GLU A 35 19.29 8.37 -1.21
CA GLU A 35 19.29 9.01 -2.54
C GLU A 35 20.55 9.85 -2.82
N CYS A 36 20.99 10.63 -1.83
CA CYS A 36 22.11 11.58 -1.95
C CYS A 36 21.98 12.49 -3.19
N LEU A 37 20.80 13.08 -3.43
CA LEU A 37 20.56 13.89 -4.62
C LEU A 37 21.51 15.07 -4.73
N ASN A 38 21.91 15.38 -5.97
CA ASN A 38 22.64 16.60 -6.29
C ASN A 38 21.68 17.78 -6.54
N ALA A 39 22.24 18.98 -6.67
CA ALA A 39 21.46 20.21 -6.84
C ALA A 39 20.55 20.19 -8.09
N SER A 40 20.99 19.54 -9.17
CA SER A 40 20.22 19.47 -10.41
C SER A 40 18.99 18.57 -10.24
N LEU A 41 19.17 17.38 -9.66
CA LEU A 41 18.08 16.45 -9.40
C LEU A 41 17.10 17.01 -8.37
N LEU A 42 17.61 17.57 -7.26
CA LEU A 42 16.77 18.24 -6.27
C LEU A 42 16.00 19.41 -6.90
N GLY A 43 16.64 20.23 -7.73
CA GLY A 43 15.98 21.31 -8.47
C GLY A 43 14.84 20.80 -9.36
N GLY A 44 15.03 19.64 -10.00
CA GLY A 44 14.01 18.95 -10.79
C GLY A 44 12.82 18.47 -9.95
N VAL A 45 13.07 17.83 -8.80
CA VAL A 45 12.04 17.41 -7.83
C VAL A 45 11.23 18.62 -7.33
N LEU A 46 11.92 19.71 -7.02
CA LEU A 46 11.33 20.96 -6.56
C LEU A 46 10.62 21.75 -7.68
N ARG A 47 10.59 21.22 -8.92
CA ARG A 47 9.91 21.81 -10.08
C ARG A 47 10.34 23.26 -10.33
N ARG A 48 11.61 23.57 -10.05
CA ARG A 48 12.18 24.90 -10.30
C ARG A 48 12.58 25.00 -11.78
N ALA A 49 12.18 26.08 -12.44
CA ALA A 49 12.61 26.36 -13.81
C ALA A 49 14.13 26.40 -13.93
N LYS A 50 14.67 25.86 -15.02
CA LYS A 50 16.10 25.92 -15.33
C LYS A 50 16.48 27.37 -15.56
N SER A 51 17.29 27.93 -14.67
CA SER A 51 17.79 29.31 -14.77
C SER A 51 19.31 29.30 -14.62
N LYS A 52 19.99 30.27 -15.24
CA LYS A 52 21.46 30.39 -15.23
C LYS A 52 22.06 30.29 -13.82
N ASN A 53 21.36 30.82 -12.82
CA ASN A 53 21.79 30.85 -11.41
C ASN A 53 20.99 29.90 -10.50
N GLY A 54 20.15 29.02 -11.03
CA GLY A 54 19.20 28.22 -10.24
C GLY A 54 19.88 27.32 -9.20
N GLY A 55 21.00 26.69 -9.55
CA GLY A 55 21.76 25.86 -8.63
C GLY A 55 22.42 26.66 -7.50
N ARG A 56 22.93 27.87 -7.78
CA ARG A 56 23.51 28.76 -6.77
C ARG A 56 22.44 29.22 -5.77
N LEU A 57 21.31 29.72 -6.27
CA LEU A 57 20.19 30.17 -5.44
C LEU A 57 19.58 29.04 -4.60
N LEU A 58 19.58 27.80 -5.11
CA LEU A 58 19.15 26.64 -4.32
C LEU A 58 20.10 26.39 -3.15
N ARG A 59 21.42 26.41 -3.38
CA ARG A 59 22.41 26.24 -2.30
C ARG A 59 22.30 27.33 -1.24
N GLU A 60 22.21 28.60 -1.64
CA GLU A 60 22.05 29.72 -0.71
C GLU A 60 20.76 29.57 0.13
N LYS A 61 19.67 29.10 -0.48
CA LYS A 61 18.42 28.85 0.25
C LYS A 61 18.54 27.69 1.24
N LEU A 62 19.29 26.63 0.88
CA LEU A 62 19.57 25.50 1.77
C LEU A 62 20.47 25.91 2.93
N GLU A 63 21.50 26.72 2.67
CA GLU A 63 22.44 27.19 3.69
C GLU A 63 21.74 28.03 4.77
N LYS A 64 20.78 28.88 4.37
CA LYS A 64 19.95 29.66 5.30
C LYS A 64 19.13 28.83 6.28
N ILE A 65 18.88 27.56 5.97
CA ILE A 65 18.16 26.62 6.84
C ILE A 65 19.08 25.53 7.41
N GLY A 66 20.39 25.75 7.36
CA GLY A 66 21.40 24.84 7.92
C GLY A 66 21.66 23.58 7.10
N LEU A 67 21.24 23.54 5.82
CA LEU A 67 21.46 22.40 4.94
C LEU A 67 22.59 22.69 3.95
N ASN A 68 23.55 21.76 3.84
CA ASN A 68 24.68 21.89 2.92
C ASN A 68 24.56 20.92 1.73
N LEU A 69 24.81 21.42 0.53
CA LEU A 69 24.81 20.65 -0.71
C LEU A 69 26.12 20.87 -1.47
N PRO A 70 27.16 20.05 -1.20
CA PRO A 70 28.49 20.25 -1.76
C PRO A 70 28.47 20.14 -3.29
N ALA A 71 29.35 20.91 -3.93
CA ALA A 71 29.60 20.78 -5.36
C ALA A 71 30.19 19.40 -5.67
N GLY A 72 29.88 18.85 -6.86
CA GLY A 72 30.43 17.56 -7.30
C GLY A 72 29.85 16.31 -6.62
N ARG A 73 28.89 16.44 -5.69
CA ARG A 73 28.22 15.28 -5.06
C ARG A 73 27.57 14.39 -6.12
N ARG A 74 27.89 13.10 -6.07
CA ARG A 74 27.27 12.07 -6.90
C ARG A 74 26.02 11.51 -6.20
N LYS A 75 25.02 11.16 -7.00
CA LYS A 75 23.84 10.40 -6.54
C LYS A 75 24.27 9.01 -6.08
N ALA A 76 23.59 8.46 -5.07
CA ALA A 76 23.88 7.13 -4.55
C ALA A 76 22.91 6.06 -5.06
N ALA A 77 21.66 6.44 -5.36
CA ALA A 77 20.64 5.55 -5.87
C ALA A 77 20.30 5.79 -7.35
N ASN A 78 19.73 4.76 -7.98
CA ASN A 78 19.14 4.88 -9.31
C ASN A 78 17.94 5.81 -9.28
N VAL A 79 17.82 6.65 -10.31
CA VAL A 79 16.66 7.53 -10.47
C VAL A 79 15.55 6.69 -11.06
N THR A 80 14.42 6.63 -10.37
CA THR A 80 13.20 5.96 -10.85
C THR A 80 12.12 6.99 -11.13
N LEU A 81 10.97 6.57 -11.65
CA LEU A 81 9.81 7.45 -11.75
C LEU A 81 9.36 7.97 -10.38
N LEU A 82 9.49 7.17 -9.32
CA LEU A 82 9.15 7.58 -7.94
C LEU A 82 10.04 8.71 -7.43
N THR A 83 11.32 8.75 -7.84
CA THR A 83 12.23 9.86 -7.50
C THR A 83 11.64 11.22 -7.92
N SER A 84 10.81 11.26 -8.97
CA SER A 84 10.21 12.51 -9.45
C SER A 84 9.08 13.06 -8.58
N LEU A 85 8.49 12.23 -7.70
CA LEU A 85 7.38 12.57 -6.82
C LEU A 85 7.89 13.16 -5.51
N VAL A 86 7.25 14.21 -5.01
CA VAL A 86 7.47 14.65 -3.62
C VAL A 86 6.68 13.74 -2.68
N GLU A 87 7.10 13.60 -1.43
CA GLU A 87 6.49 12.65 -0.49
C GLU A 87 4.98 12.80 -0.38
N GLY A 88 4.47 14.04 -0.29
CA GLY A 88 3.03 14.29 -0.24
C GLY A 88 2.28 13.78 -1.48
N GLU A 89 2.91 13.84 -2.65
CA GLU A 89 2.33 13.35 -3.90
C GLU A 89 2.38 11.81 -3.98
N ALA A 90 3.49 11.20 -3.57
CA ALA A 90 3.64 9.75 -3.52
C ALA A 90 2.68 9.09 -2.52
N ILE A 91 2.48 9.71 -1.35
CA ILE A 91 1.53 9.25 -0.33
C ILE A 91 0.08 9.36 -0.85
N HIS A 92 -0.27 10.48 -1.50
CA HIS A 92 -1.59 10.62 -2.12
C HIS A 92 -1.82 9.57 -3.21
N LEU A 93 -0.81 9.33 -4.07
CA LEU A 93 -0.90 8.28 -5.10
C LEU A 93 -1.14 6.89 -4.49
N ALA A 94 -0.46 6.56 -3.39
CA ALA A 94 -0.66 5.27 -2.72
C ALA A 94 -2.06 5.12 -2.12
N ARG A 95 -2.61 6.21 -1.55
CA ARG A 95 -3.98 6.24 -1.05
C ARG A 95 -4.99 6.03 -2.17
N ASP A 96 -4.83 6.74 -3.29
CA ASP A 96 -5.75 6.65 -4.41
C ASP A 96 -5.66 5.26 -5.08
N PHE A 97 -4.46 4.66 -5.15
CA PHE A 97 -4.28 3.26 -5.56
C PHE A 97 -5.00 2.30 -4.62
N GLY A 98 -4.87 2.49 -3.30
CA GLY A 98 -5.59 1.71 -2.30
C GLY A 98 -7.11 1.77 -2.46
N TYR A 99 -7.65 2.96 -2.71
CA TYR A 99 -9.07 3.14 -3.00
C TYR A 99 -9.52 2.32 -4.21
N VAL A 100 -8.81 2.40 -5.34
CA VAL A 100 -9.14 1.64 -6.54
C VAL A 100 -9.01 0.12 -6.32
N CYS A 101 -8.01 -0.33 -5.56
CA CYS A 101 -7.88 -1.74 -5.17
C CYS A 101 -9.06 -2.23 -4.32
N GLU A 102 -9.66 -1.37 -3.52
CA GLU A 102 -10.79 -1.71 -2.65
C GLU A 102 -12.13 -1.65 -3.39
N THR A 103 -12.35 -0.62 -4.23
CA THR A 103 -13.66 -0.37 -4.85
C THR A 103 -13.81 -0.97 -6.25
N GLU A 104 -12.73 -1.03 -7.03
CA GLU A 104 -12.80 -1.40 -8.45
C GLU A 104 -12.28 -2.81 -8.73
N PHE A 105 -11.43 -3.37 -7.86
CA PHE A 105 -10.87 -4.70 -8.10
C PHE A 105 -11.98 -5.78 -8.05
N PRO A 106 -12.16 -6.59 -9.11
CA PRO A 106 -13.29 -7.51 -9.24
C PRO A 106 -13.06 -8.83 -8.49
N ALA A 107 -12.82 -8.74 -7.18
CA ALA A 107 -12.44 -9.87 -6.33
C ALA A 107 -13.41 -11.05 -6.45
N ARG A 108 -14.72 -10.78 -6.47
CA ARG A 108 -15.76 -11.80 -6.57
C ARG A 108 -15.75 -12.51 -7.92
N GLN A 109 -15.71 -11.76 -9.02
CA GLN A 109 -15.75 -12.33 -10.37
C GLN A 109 -14.50 -13.17 -10.64
N VAL A 110 -13.33 -12.70 -10.18
CA VAL A 110 -12.07 -13.46 -10.27
C VAL A 110 -12.13 -14.74 -9.41
N ALA A 111 -12.66 -14.65 -8.19
CA ALA A 111 -12.86 -15.80 -7.32
C ALA A 111 -13.77 -16.86 -7.94
N GLU A 112 -14.94 -16.45 -8.44
CA GLU A 112 -15.89 -17.34 -9.12
C GLU A 112 -15.28 -17.97 -10.36
N TYR A 113 -14.56 -17.21 -11.20
CA TYR A 113 -13.92 -17.73 -12.41
C TYR A 113 -12.85 -18.80 -12.10
N LEU A 114 -11.93 -18.52 -11.17
CA LEU A 114 -10.83 -19.42 -10.83
C LEU A 114 -11.29 -20.66 -10.03
N SER A 115 -12.46 -20.59 -9.39
CA SER A 115 -12.99 -21.73 -8.61
C SER A 115 -13.63 -22.80 -9.48
N ARG A 116 -13.99 -22.50 -10.74
CA ARG A 116 -14.69 -23.44 -11.66
C ARG A 116 -13.92 -24.73 -11.93
N GLN A 117 -12.60 -24.70 -11.84
CA GLN A 117 -11.75 -25.87 -12.08
C GLN A 117 -11.76 -26.89 -10.92
N TYR A 118 -12.34 -26.56 -9.76
CA TYR A 118 -12.36 -27.41 -8.56
C TYR A 118 -13.75 -28.03 -8.33
N SER A 119 -14.19 -28.85 -9.29
CA SER A 119 -15.50 -29.51 -9.30
C SER A 119 -15.57 -30.82 -8.51
N GLU A 120 -14.43 -31.34 -8.03
CA GLU A 120 -14.40 -32.55 -7.22
C GLU A 120 -14.35 -32.23 -5.72
N PRO A 121 -15.14 -32.94 -4.87
CA PRO A 121 -15.19 -32.66 -3.43
C PRO A 121 -13.83 -32.70 -2.72
N GLN A 122 -12.97 -33.69 -3.04
CA GLN A 122 -11.65 -33.82 -2.40
C GLN A 122 -10.70 -32.68 -2.78
N GLU A 123 -10.71 -32.28 -4.05
CA GLU A 123 -9.92 -31.15 -4.55
C GLU A 123 -10.41 -29.83 -3.94
N SER A 124 -11.72 -29.70 -3.71
CA SER A 124 -12.32 -28.55 -3.05
C SER A 124 -11.85 -28.40 -1.59
N TYR A 125 -11.83 -29.46 -0.78
CA TYR A 125 -11.31 -29.34 0.59
C TYR A 125 -9.84 -28.89 0.63
N ARG A 126 -8.98 -29.53 -0.18
CA ARG A 126 -7.57 -29.15 -0.28
C ARG A 126 -7.40 -27.71 -0.77
N ARG A 127 -8.19 -27.29 -1.75
CA ARG A 127 -8.14 -25.92 -2.28
C ARG A 127 -8.56 -24.90 -1.23
N LYS A 128 -9.59 -25.18 -0.43
CA LYS A 128 -10.03 -24.30 0.66
C LYS A 128 -8.94 -24.12 1.71
N GLU A 129 -8.26 -25.20 2.09
CA GLU A 129 -7.11 -25.15 3.00
C GLU A 129 -5.99 -24.26 2.44
N LEU A 130 -5.63 -24.42 1.16
CA LEU A 130 -4.62 -23.57 0.50
C LEU A 130 -5.01 -22.08 0.51
N LEU A 131 -6.29 -21.76 0.30
CA LEU A 131 -6.79 -20.39 0.36
C LEU A 131 -6.66 -19.80 1.76
N LEU A 132 -7.03 -20.57 2.79
CA LEU A 132 -6.92 -20.15 4.20
C LEU A 132 -5.45 -19.91 4.60
N ASN A 133 -4.56 -20.84 4.24
CA ASN A 133 -3.13 -20.69 4.53
C ASN A 133 -2.53 -19.47 3.82
N THR A 134 -2.88 -19.25 2.54
CA THR A 134 -2.43 -18.07 1.78
C THR A 134 -2.97 -16.78 2.41
N LYS A 135 -4.22 -16.78 2.86
CA LYS A 135 -4.85 -15.65 3.54
C LYS A 135 -4.10 -15.30 4.83
N GLN A 136 -3.70 -16.30 5.61
CA GLN A 136 -2.95 -16.09 6.85
C GLN A 136 -1.57 -15.46 6.57
N ILE A 137 -0.78 -16.05 5.67
CA ILE A 137 0.58 -15.56 5.36
C ILE A 137 0.57 -14.14 4.78
N THR A 138 -0.37 -13.84 3.88
CA THR A 138 -0.47 -12.49 3.31
C THR A 138 -0.89 -11.45 4.36
N LYS A 139 -1.73 -11.84 5.33
CA LYS A 139 -2.12 -10.97 6.45
C LYS A 139 -0.95 -10.66 7.39
N GLU A 140 -0.09 -11.63 7.67
CA GLU A 140 1.12 -11.42 8.49
C GLU A 140 2.04 -10.37 7.88
N LEU A 141 2.27 -10.42 6.57
CA LEU A 141 3.05 -9.41 5.87
C LEU A 141 2.39 -8.03 5.91
N MET A 142 1.06 -7.95 5.71
CA MET A 142 0.33 -6.69 5.85
C MET A 142 0.49 -6.09 7.24
N ASP A 143 0.41 -6.91 8.29
CA ASP A 143 0.51 -6.46 9.68
C ASP A 143 1.90 -5.94 10.01
N LEU A 144 2.96 -6.57 9.49
CA LEU A 144 4.32 -6.07 9.60
C LEU A 144 4.48 -4.71 8.90
N LEU A 145 3.97 -4.57 7.67
CA LEU A 145 4.08 -3.33 6.90
C LEU A 145 3.29 -2.18 7.54
N ASN A 146 2.13 -2.46 8.14
CA ASN A 146 1.34 -1.46 8.88
C ASN A 146 1.99 -1.01 10.20
N GLN A 147 2.98 -1.76 10.69
CA GLN A 147 3.80 -1.38 11.83
C GLN A 147 5.03 -0.55 11.44
N ASP A 148 5.27 -0.31 10.14
CA ASP A 148 6.36 0.57 9.70
C ASP A 148 6.20 1.97 10.32
N ARG A 149 7.26 2.45 10.96
CA ARG A 149 7.38 3.78 11.57
C ARG A 149 8.47 4.62 10.89
N SER A 150 8.63 4.45 9.59
CA SER A 150 9.55 5.23 8.77
C SER A 150 9.20 6.73 8.80
N PRO A 151 10.17 7.63 8.99
CA PRO A 151 9.92 9.06 9.04
C PRO A 151 9.65 9.63 7.64
N LEU A 152 8.40 10.01 7.39
CA LEU A 152 7.94 10.66 6.15
C LEU A 152 7.30 12.01 6.45
N CYS A 153 7.35 12.94 5.50
CA CYS A 153 6.92 14.31 5.65
C CYS A 153 7.55 14.92 6.94
N ASN A 154 6.71 15.41 7.86
CA ASN A 154 7.15 15.93 9.15
C ASN A 154 6.98 14.91 10.30
N THR A 155 6.61 13.66 10.00
CA THR A 155 6.40 12.64 11.03
C THR A 155 7.73 12.05 11.48
N ARG A 156 7.83 11.79 12.79
CA ARG A 156 8.96 11.09 13.42
C ARG A 156 8.42 10.16 14.51
N PRO A 157 7.63 9.14 14.11
CA PRO A 157 7.06 8.23 15.09
C PRO A 157 8.15 7.43 15.79
N GLN A 158 7.91 7.04 17.04
CA GLN A 158 8.78 6.12 17.76
C GLN A 158 8.75 4.75 17.08
N HIS A 159 9.92 4.19 16.81
CA HIS A 159 10.03 2.85 16.23
C HIS A 159 9.51 1.80 17.23
N ILE A 160 8.72 0.86 16.72
CA ILE A 160 8.14 -0.26 17.48
C ILE A 160 8.65 -1.63 17.01
N LEU A 161 9.19 -1.68 15.79
CA LEU A 161 9.78 -2.88 15.21
C LEU A 161 11.25 -3.02 15.62
N ASP A 162 11.77 -4.24 15.53
CA ASP A 162 13.19 -4.51 15.69
C ASP A 162 14.02 -3.59 14.78
N PRO A 163 15.12 -2.97 15.28
CA PRO A 163 15.95 -2.07 14.49
C PRO A 163 16.47 -2.66 13.18
N SER A 164 16.74 -3.97 13.15
CA SER A 164 17.19 -4.69 11.95
C SER A 164 16.12 -4.68 10.87
N ILE A 165 14.83 -4.78 11.22
CA ILE A 165 13.73 -4.72 10.25
C ILE A 165 13.35 -3.28 9.92
N GLN A 166 13.19 -2.43 10.94
CA GLN A 166 12.80 -1.02 10.76
C GLN A 166 13.79 -0.28 9.83
N ARG A 167 15.09 -0.60 9.90
CA ARG A 167 16.09 -0.02 8.99
C ARG A 167 15.80 -0.33 7.51
N HIS A 168 15.44 -1.56 7.18
CA HIS A 168 15.16 -1.97 5.81
C HIS A 168 13.85 -1.37 5.29
N LEU A 169 12.81 -1.36 6.14
CA LEU A 169 11.54 -0.69 5.82
C LEU A 169 11.76 0.82 5.64
N THR A 170 12.58 1.44 6.48
CA THR A 170 12.97 2.85 6.32
C THR A 170 13.65 3.09 4.99
N HIS A 171 14.64 2.28 4.62
CA HIS A 171 15.28 2.41 3.31
C HIS A 171 14.27 2.33 2.15
N PHE A 172 13.33 1.38 2.20
CA PHE A 172 12.29 1.23 1.19
C PHE A 172 11.30 2.40 1.17
N SER A 173 10.87 2.88 2.33
CA SER A 173 9.98 4.04 2.47
C SER A 173 10.65 5.33 1.97
N LEU A 174 11.96 5.49 2.18
CA LEU A 174 12.73 6.62 1.68
C LEU A 174 12.87 6.61 0.15
N ILE A 175 13.19 5.45 -0.45
CA ILE A 175 13.39 5.38 -1.91
C ILE A 175 12.06 5.43 -2.68
N SER A 176 10.96 5.00 -2.06
CA SER A 176 9.61 5.05 -2.62
C SER A 176 8.84 6.32 -2.23
N HIS A 177 9.42 7.17 -1.38
CA HIS A 177 8.83 8.43 -0.92
C HIS A 177 7.49 8.23 -0.20
N GLY A 178 7.32 7.09 0.48
CA GLY A 178 6.10 6.72 1.18
C GLY A 178 5.03 6.03 0.32
N PHE A 179 5.29 5.79 -0.96
CA PHE A 179 4.36 5.04 -1.81
C PHE A 179 4.43 3.51 -1.55
N GLY A 180 5.64 2.97 -1.36
CA GLY A 180 5.92 1.55 -1.47
C GLY A 180 5.12 0.66 -0.51
N SER A 181 5.32 0.82 0.81
CA SER A 181 4.66 -0.04 1.80
C SER A 181 3.13 0.06 1.72
N PRO A 182 2.52 1.25 1.65
CA PRO A 182 1.06 1.36 1.50
C PRO A 182 0.54 0.75 0.20
N ALA A 183 1.28 0.85 -0.92
CA ALA A 183 0.87 0.22 -2.19
C ALA A 183 0.92 -1.32 -2.11
N ILE A 184 1.92 -1.90 -1.43
CA ILE A 184 1.96 -3.35 -1.18
C ILE A 184 0.79 -3.78 -0.29
N VAL A 185 0.51 -3.03 0.78
CA VAL A 185 -0.65 -3.30 1.65
C VAL A 185 -1.95 -3.23 0.86
N ALA A 186 -2.15 -2.22 0.00
CA ALA A 186 -3.31 -2.11 -0.88
C ALA A 186 -3.49 -3.33 -1.80
N ALA A 187 -2.40 -3.76 -2.46
CA ALA A 187 -2.43 -4.94 -3.30
C ALA A 187 -2.76 -6.22 -2.50
N LEU A 188 -2.20 -6.37 -1.30
CA LEU A 188 -2.50 -7.49 -0.41
C LEU A 188 -3.96 -7.44 0.10
N THR A 189 -4.54 -6.25 0.33
CA THR A 189 -5.97 -6.10 0.63
C THR A 189 -6.84 -6.61 -0.52
N ALA A 190 -6.51 -6.27 -1.76
CA ALA A 190 -7.23 -6.80 -2.93
C ALA A 190 -7.12 -8.34 -3.01
N ILE A 191 -5.94 -8.89 -2.73
CA ILE A 191 -5.72 -10.35 -2.63
C ILE A 191 -6.56 -10.95 -1.49
N GLN A 192 -6.58 -10.34 -0.30
CA GLN A 192 -7.41 -10.78 0.84
C GLN A 192 -8.90 -10.84 0.45
N ASN A 193 -9.39 -9.82 -0.24
CA ASN A 193 -10.77 -9.78 -0.72
C ASN A 193 -11.05 -10.92 -1.71
N PHE A 194 -10.15 -11.16 -2.66
CA PHE A 194 -10.24 -12.31 -3.57
C PHE A 194 -10.25 -13.66 -2.82
N LEU A 195 -9.36 -13.85 -1.83
CA LEU A 195 -9.29 -15.07 -1.04
C LEU A 195 -10.58 -15.29 -0.24
N ASN A 196 -11.11 -14.22 0.37
CA ASN A 196 -12.39 -14.26 1.08
C ASN A 196 -13.55 -14.64 0.16
N GLU A 197 -13.67 -14.02 -1.01
CA GLU A 197 -14.72 -14.36 -1.98
C GLU A 197 -14.56 -15.80 -2.51
N SER A 198 -13.33 -16.28 -2.69
CA SER A 198 -13.05 -17.67 -3.09
C SER A 198 -13.54 -18.66 -2.04
N ILE A 199 -13.22 -18.42 -0.76
CA ILE A 199 -13.70 -19.27 0.35
C ILE A 199 -15.23 -19.25 0.43
N LYS A 200 -15.86 -18.07 0.37
CA LYS A 200 -17.33 -17.94 0.35
C LYS A 200 -17.96 -18.70 -0.83
N HIS A 201 -17.33 -18.69 -1.99
CA HIS A 201 -17.83 -19.41 -3.16
C HIS A 201 -17.76 -20.92 -2.95
N MET A 202 -16.65 -21.41 -2.39
CA MET A 202 -16.48 -22.84 -2.09
C MET A 202 -17.47 -23.33 -1.03
N ASP A 203 -17.75 -22.53 -0.01
CA ASP A 203 -18.75 -22.85 1.02
C ASP A 203 -20.17 -22.97 0.45
N LYS A 204 -20.48 -22.23 -0.62
CA LYS A 204 -21.76 -22.34 -1.35
C LYS A 204 -21.84 -23.58 -2.23
N MET A 205 -20.74 -23.95 -2.88
CA MET A 205 -20.69 -25.12 -3.77
C MET A 205 -20.68 -26.44 -3.00
N TYR A 206 -20.04 -26.46 -1.83
CA TYR A 206 -19.95 -27.62 -0.95
C TYR A 206 -20.27 -27.21 0.49
N PRO A 207 -21.55 -27.00 0.82
CA PRO A 207 -21.97 -26.81 2.21
C PRO A 207 -21.68 -28.11 2.97
N GLY A 208 -20.51 -28.19 3.59
CA GLY A 208 -20.07 -29.38 4.30
C GLY A 208 -20.98 -29.65 5.50
N ASN A 209 -21.72 -30.76 5.43
CA ASN A 209 -22.13 -31.76 6.43
C ASN A 209 -21.74 -31.62 7.94
N GLY A 210 -21.68 -30.41 8.48
CA GLY A 210 -21.36 -30.13 9.88
C GLY A 210 -22.46 -29.31 10.56
N GLY A 211 -23.52 -29.98 11.01
CA GLY A 211 -24.42 -29.47 12.04
C GLY A 211 -25.81 -29.02 11.60
N SER A 212 -26.69 -29.97 11.26
CA SER A 212 -28.09 -29.87 11.68
C SER A 212 -28.70 -31.26 11.78
N MET A 213 -28.56 -31.87 12.96
CA MET A 213 -29.39 -32.99 13.38
C MET A 213 -30.77 -32.42 13.75
N VAL A 214 -31.84 -32.92 13.11
CA VAL A 214 -33.26 -32.91 13.56
C VAL A 214 -33.91 -31.51 13.62
N THR A 215 -34.96 -31.17 12.86
CA THR A 215 -36.30 -31.78 12.94
C THR A 215 -36.98 -31.92 11.57
N SER A 216 -37.28 -33.15 11.18
CA SER A 216 -38.32 -33.47 10.20
C SER A 216 -39.68 -33.20 10.83
N SER A 217 -40.30 -32.06 10.52
CA SER A 217 -41.72 -31.82 10.79
C SER A 217 -42.55 -32.25 9.57
N LEU A 218 -42.61 -33.57 9.36
CA LEU A 218 -43.53 -34.22 8.42
C LEU A 218 -43.92 -35.57 9.04
N ASP A 219 -44.85 -35.55 10.00
CA ASP A 219 -46.04 -36.41 10.01
C ASP A 219 -46.83 -36.17 11.30
N LYS A 220 -47.92 -35.41 11.21
CA LYS A 220 -48.94 -35.33 12.27
C LYS A 220 -50.31 -35.17 11.64
N SER A 221 -50.67 -36.12 10.80
CA SER A 221 -52.05 -36.27 10.32
C SER A 221 -52.33 -37.70 9.89
N LYS A 222 -52.37 -38.63 10.85
CA LYS A 222 -53.20 -39.84 10.78
C LYS A 222 -53.16 -40.58 12.12
N MET A 223 -54.29 -41.19 12.47
CA MET A 223 -54.61 -41.94 13.69
C MET A 223 -55.13 -41.08 14.85
N ASP A 224 -56.38 -40.65 14.71
CA ASP A 224 -57.34 -40.86 15.80
C ASP A 224 -58.72 -41.18 15.20
N SER A 225 -58.89 -42.47 14.89
CA SER A 225 -60.16 -43.12 14.64
C SER A 225 -60.01 -44.53 15.19
N ASP A 226 -60.36 -44.72 16.47
CA ASP A 226 -61.03 -45.91 17.03
C ASP A 226 -60.67 -46.10 18.52
N LYS A 227 -61.61 -45.70 19.38
CA LYS A 227 -62.18 -46.50 20.51
C LYS A 227 -63.10 -45.56 21.32
N LYS A 228 -64.42 -45.79 21.25
CA LYS A 228 -65.21 -46.64 22.16
C LYS A 228 -65.34 -46.03 23.55
#